data_AF-A0A1I2B3X8-F1
#
_entry.id   AF-A0A1I2B3X8-F1
#
_cell.length_a   1.000
_cell.length_b   1.000
_cell.length_c   1.000
_cell.angle_alpha   90.00
_cell.angle_beta   90.00
_cell.angle_gamma   90.00
#
_symmetry.space_group_name_H-M   'P 1'
#
loop_
_entity.id
_entity.type
_entity.pdbx_description
1 polymer ?
#
loop_
_entity_poly.entity_id
_entity_poly.type
_entity_poly.pdbx_seq_one_letter_code
_entity_poly.pdbx_strand_id
1 'polypeptide(L)'
;MRLKRKRALAYLIGATPVVAAGAVFDSVQAASGAFATHPVIAGGALLGMAVAAAQGPGGEAVVPTLMAAGLLHPRARRRLPDDLPEPAPRRAQLAARLADAAYDVGTDGPGLTGFAAPPHPDAAIATILARIMGNWGAAEPEALSDAQVLDLVLLDRLLSASATQAGSLSTLFGNPEKVLELHARVEEIARKRDLFDRQSEALGAAQRVWARQQAGDRPTDPVAALARVDRPDADLYHHVVAGHDPDDPAQAEAAQWCALHPAADRATVALYLARTAEAGLPARAARSDDRDWLDGFSKILAQWRDGIYTRGELALDPPDAVLAAGPCLAAEIEAVAQTLGTSRLPQPCGLFVEYRGRVPRPRANWDLASGAMTAVPDPIDYYDRSVLSIA
;
A
#
# COMPACT_ATOMS: atom_id res chain seq x y z
N MET A 1 -46.95 -20.08 -48.88
CA MET A 1 -47.64 -21.38 -48.79
C MET A 1 -46.57 -22.45 -48.59
N ARG A 2 -46.37 -22.95 -47.34
CA ARG A 2 -46.90 -24.24 -46.80
C ARG A 2 -46.44 -25.43 -47.68
N LEU A 3 -45.75 -26.48 -47.21
CA LEU A 3 -45.72 -27.23 -45.94
C LEU A 3 -44.38 -28.01 -45.84
N LYS A 4 -43.68 -28.00 -44.70
CA LYS A 4 -43.69 -29.01 -43.60
C LYS A 4 -43.38 -30.47 -44.00
N ARG A 5 -42.36 -31.04 -43.34
CA ARG A 5 -42.30 -32.31 -42.53
C ARG A 5 -40.82 -32.75 -42.43
N LYS A 6 -40.27 -33.36 -41.38
CA LYS A 6 -40.69 -33.72 -40.01
C LYS A 6 -39.41 -34.16 -39.24
N ARG A 7 -39.39 -33.83 -37.95
CA ARG A 7 -38.69 -34.43 -36.79
C ARG A 7 -38.01 -35.81 -36.97
N ALA A 8 -36.83 -35.94 -36.36
CA ALA A 8 -36.48 -37.09 -35.51
C ALA A 8 -35.65 -36.60 -34.29
N LEU A 9 -36.11 -37.02 -33.12
CA LEU A 9 -35.57 -36.79 -31.78
C LEU A 9 -34.96 -38.14 -31.35
N ALA A 10 -33.72 -38.15 -30.86
CA ALA A 10 -33.16 -39.32 -30.17
C ALA A 10 -32.33 -38.84 -28.98
N TYR A 11 -32.91 -39.06 -27.80
CA TYR A 11 -32.24 -39.08 -26.50
C TYR A 11 -31.41 -40.37 -26.40
N LEU A 12 -30.18 -40.30 -25.88
CA LEU A 12 -29.59 -41.42 -25.16
C LEU A 12 -28.57 -40.94 -24.12
N ILE A 13 -28.81 -41.43 -22.92
CA ILE A 13 -28.11 -41.23 -21.65
C ILE A 13 -26.90 -42.17 -21.60
N GLY A 14 -25.80 -41.72 -20.99
CA GLY A 14 -25.01 -42.60 -20.12
C GLY A 14 -23.50 -42.68 -20.35
N ALA A 15 -22.81 -42.74 -19.21
CA ALA A 15 -21.44 -43.22 -18.96
C ALA A 15 -20.27 -42.22 -19.05
N THR A 16 -19.95 -41.66 -17.88
CA THR A 16 -18.60 -41.28 -17.43
C THR A 16 -17.57 -42.42 -17.55
N PRO A 17 -16.29 -42.11 -17.80
CA PRO A 17 -15.20 -42.97 -17.38
C PRO A 17 -14.49 -42.42 -16.12
N VAL A 18 -14.27 -43.36 -15.21
CA VAL A 18 -13.38 -43.33 -14.05
C VAL A 18 -11.94 -43.40 -14.52
N VAL A 19 -11.05 -42.56 -13.98
CA VAL A 19 -9.60 -42.86 -13.92
C VAL A 19 -9.14 -42.67 -12.49
N ALA A 20 -8.57 -43.73 -11.96
CA ALA A 20 -7.98 -43.86 -10.64
C ALA A 20 -6.49 -43.51 -10.67
N ALA A 21 -6.04 -42.78 -9.65
CA ALA A 21 -4.72 -42.83 -9.03
C ALA A 21 -4.95 -42.24 -7.64
N GLY A 22 -4.74 -42.91 -6.51
CA GLY A 22 -3.55 -43.65 -6.12
C GLY A 22 -3.05 -42.98 -4.83
N ALA A 23 -3.21 -43.67 -3.71
CA ALA A 23 -3.03 -43.22 -2.32
C ALA A 23 -1.66 -42.57 -2.00
N VAL A 24 -1.55 -41.77 -0.92
CA VAL A 24 -1.08 -42.17 0.44
C VAL A 24 -1.09 -40.93 1.37
N PHE A 25 -1.91 -40.91 2.44
CA PHE A 25 -1.52 -40.87 3.87
C PHE A 25 -2.72 -40.56 4.79
N ASP A 26 -3.00 -41.57 5.63
CA ASP A 26 -3.47 -41.54 7.02
C ASP A 26 -3.04 -40.32 7.87
N SER A 27 -3.63 -39.99 9.02
CA SER A 27 -4.97 -40.10 9.62
C SER A 27 -4.83 -39.45 11.00
N VAL A 28 -5.78 -38.62 11.46
CA VAL A 28 -6.13 -38.51 12.89
C VAL A 28 -7.62 -38.14 12.99
N GLN A 29 -8.31 -38.97 13.77
CA GLN A 29 -9.74 -39.03 13.97
C GLN A 29 -10.13 -38.40 15.31
N ALA A 30 -11.40 -37.96 15.37
CA ALA A 30 -12.28 -37.83 16.54
C ALA A 30 -12.08 -36.65 17.51
N ALA A 31 -13.11 -35.81 17.64
CA ALA A 31 -14.20 -36.11 18.59
C ALA A 31 -15.44 -35.24 18.32
N SER A 32 -16.58 -35.91 18.23
CA SER A 32 -17.93 -35.36 18.10
C SER A 32 -18.48 -34.90 19.45
N GLY A 33 -19.41 -33.94 19.43
CA GLY A 33 -20.28 -33.64 20.58
C GLY A 33 -21.41 -32.67 20.20
N ALA A 34 -22.65 -33.16 20.22
CA ALA A 34 -23.87 -32.46 19.81
C ALA A 34 -24.69 -31.95 21.02
N PHE A 35 -25.66 -31.07 20.70
CA PHE A 35 -26.84 -30.60 21.46
C PHE A 35 -26.66 -29.43 22.45
N ALA A 36 -27.37 -28.31 22.26
CA ALA A 36 -28.76 -28.08 22.72
C ALA A 36 -29.16 -26.59 22.64
N THR A 37 -30.48 -26.36 22.56
CA THR A 37 -31.24 -25.11 22.41
C THR A 37 -31.30 -24.18 23.65
N HIS A 38 -31.53 -22.89 23.39
CA HIS A 38 -31.64 -21.66 24.23
C HIS A 38 -32.37 -21.71 25.61
N PRO A 39 -32.14 -20.72 26.52
CA PRO A 39 -32.90 -19.45 26.49
C PRO A 39 -32.12 -18.16 26.83
N VAL A 40 -32.75 -17.03 26.49
CA VAL A 40 -32.43 -15.63 26.79
C VAL A 40 -32.38 -15.35 28.30
N ILE A 41 -31.31 -14.69 28.79
CA ILE A 41 -31.32 -13.84 29.99
C ILE A 41 -30.46 -12.60 29.72
N ALA A 42 -31.02 -11.43 30.04
CA ALA A 42 -30.50 -10.09 29.86
C ALA A 42 -29.43 -9.69 30.90
N GLY A 43 -28.57 -8.77 30.49
CA GLY A 43 -27.98 -7.74 31.36
C GLY A 43 -26.76 -8.14 32.19
N GLY A 44 -25.56 -7.85 31.67
CA GLY A 44 -24.33 -7.89 32.45
C GLY A 44 -23.10 -7.73 31.57
N ALA A 45 -22.40 -6.60 31.70
CA ALA A 45 -21.19 -6.25 30.97
C ALA A 45 -20.09 -7.32 31.10
N LEU A 46 -19.65 -7.88 29.97
CA LEU A 46 -18.39 -8.60 29.85
C LEU A 46 -17.78 -8.27 28.48
N LEU A 47 -16.87 -7.28 28.48
CA LEU A 47 -15.85 -7.11 27.45
C LEU A 47 -14.86 -8.27 27.57
N GLY A 48 -15.26 -9.41 27.00
CA GLY A 48 -14.43 -10.59 26.83
C GLY A 48 -14.44 -10.95 25.35
N MET A 49 -13.60 -10.27 24.56
CA MET A 49 -13.32 -10.64 23.18
C MET A 49 -11.85 -11.05 23.08
N ALA A 50 -11.68 -12.33 22.77
CA ALA A 50 -10.40 -12.97 22.53
C ALA A 50 -9.71 -12.34 21.32
N VAL A 51 -8.51 -11.81 21.52
CA VAL A 51 -7.56 -11.52 20.44
C VAL A 51 -6.62 -12.72 20.35
N ALA A 52 -6.98 -13.65 19.49
CA ALA A 52 -6.10 -14.73 19.04
C ALA A 52 -5.70 -14.45 17.59
N ALA A 53 -4.65 -13.63 17.36
CA ALA A 53 -3.83 -13.65 16.15
C ALA A 53 -2.68 -12.63 16.27
N ALA A 54 -1.49 -13.12 16.64
CA ALA A 54 -0.15 -12.61 16.28
C ALA A 54 0.90 -13.16 17.28
N GLN A 55 0.90 -14.48 17.51
CA GLN A 55 2.05 -15.16 18.10
C GLN A 55 2.84 -15.79 16.96
N GLY A 56 3.82 -15.06 16.44
CA GLY A 56 4.90 -15.69 15.67
C GLY A 56 5.74 -16.56 16.60
N PRO A 57 6.17 -17.76 16.19
CA PRO A 57 7.03 -18.61 16.99
C PRO A 57 8.45 -18.01 16.94
N GLY A 58 8.84 -17.27 17.98
CA GLY A 58 10.21 -16.71 18.08
C GLY A 58 10.38 -15.42 18.87
N GLY A 59 9.30 -14.81 19.37
CA GLY A 59 9.39 -13.65 20.26
C GLY A 59 9.57 -14.07 21.71
N GLU A 60 10.81 -14.32 22.14
CA GLU A 60 11.14 -14.41 23.56
C GLU A 60 10.61 -13.19 24.32
N ALA A 61 10.14 -13.41 25.53
CA ALA A 61 9.47 -12.42 26.37
C ALA A 61 10.39 -11.23 26.76
N VAL A 62 10.47 -10.18 25.92
CA VAL A 62 11.24 -8.95 26.22
C VAL A 62 10.52 -8.00 27.21
N VAL A 63 9.25 -8.27 27.54
CA VAL A 63 8.35 -7.35 28.27
C VAL A 63 8.23 -7.53 29.80
N PRO A 64 8.47 -8.68 30.47
CA PRO A 64 7.94 -8.85 31.84
C PRO A 64 8.61 -8.04 32.94
N THR A 65 9.87 -7.60 32.78
CA THR A 65 10.69 -7.22 33.97
C THR A 65 10.79 -5.71 34.25
N LEU A 66 10.19 -4.83 33.43
CA LEU A 66 10.37 -3.37 33.57
C LEU A 66 9.18 -2.60 34.18
N MET A 67 8.04 -3.25 34.43
CA MET A 67 6.74 -2.56 34.49
C MET A 67 6.21 -2.27 35.90
N ALA A 68 6.88 -2.71 36.97
CA ALA A 68 6.39 -2.53 38.35
C ALA A 68 6.59 -1.10 38.92
N ALA A 69 7.41 -0.26 38.28
CA ALA A 69 7.83 1.04 38.82
C ALA A 69 7.77 2.20 37.81
N GLY A 70 6.64 2.36 37.10
CA GLY A 70 6.43 3.48 36.17
C GLY A 70 7.31 3.47 34.91
N LEU A 71 6.87 4.18 33.87
CA LEU A 71 7.60 4.26 32.58
C LEU A 71 8.68 5.35 32.61
N LEU A 72 8.47 6.42 33.36
CA LEU A 72 9.36 7.58 33.41
C LEU A 72 10.38 7.46 34.54
N HIS A 73 11.57 8.01 34.33
CA HIS A 73 12.52 8.17 35.43
C HIS A 73 11.98 9.16 36.49
N PRO A 74 12.25 8.95 37.79
CA PRO A 74 11.77 9.85 38.85
C PRO A 74 12.18 11.32 38.68
N ARG A 75 13.31 11.57 37.99
CA ARG A 75 13.78 12.93 37.68
C ARG A 75 12.94 13.62 36.61
N ALA A 76 12.45 12.88 35.61
CA ALA A 76 11.58 13.43 34.57
C ALA A 76 10.25 13.93 35.15
N ARG A 77 9.71 13.23 36.16
CA ARG A 77 8.48 13.64 36.86
C ARG A 77 8.59 14.97 37.63
N ARG A 78 9.82 15.42 37.93
CA ARG A 78 10.08 16.71 38.60
C ARG A 78 10.33 17.85 37.61
N ARG A 79 10.55 17.53 36.34
CA ARG A 79 10.83 18.47 35.25
C ARG A 79 9.98 18.08 34.05
N LEU A 80 8.68 18.32 34.21
CA LEU A 80 7.71 18.07 33.16
C LEU A 80 7.78 19.16 32.09
N PRO A 81 7.49 18.84 30.82
CA PRO A 81 7.24 19.84 29.81
C PRO A 81 6.17 20.83 30.26
N ASP A 82 6.41 22.13 30.04
CA ASP A 82 5.52 23.23 30.48
C ASP A 82 4.15 23.21 29.77
N ASP A 83 4.03 22.46 28.67
CA ASP A 83 2.85 22.38 27.83
C ASP A 83 1.90 21.22 28.17
N LEU A 84 2.12 20.51 29.28
CA LEU A 84 1.27 19.39 29.66
C LEU A 84 -0.04 19.86 30.32
N PRO A 85 -1.22 19.36 29.86
CA PRO A 85 -2.51 19.69 30.44
C PRO A 85 -2.59 19.33 31.93
N GLU A 86 -3.59 19.84 32.66
CA GLU A 86 -3.89 19.37 34.02
C GLU A 86 -4.29 17.86 34.06
N PRO A 87 -4.24 17.18 35.23
CA PRO A 87 -4.48 15.73 35.33
C PRO A 87 -5.84 15.24 34.77
N ALA A 88 -6.92 15.99 34.98
CA ALA A 88 -8.25 15.60 34.49
C ALA A 88 -8.34 15.62 32.95
N PRO A 89 -7.90 16.69 32.25
CA PRO A 89 -7.78 16.67 30.79
C PRO A 89 -6.89 15.55 30.23
N ARG A 90 -5.77 15.21 30.90
CA ARG A 90 -4.91 14.10 30.49
C ARG A 90 -5.65 12.76 30.49
N ARG A 91 -6.46 12.52 31.52
CA ARG A 91 -7.25 11.30 31.67
C ARG A 91 -8.33 11.21 30.59
N ALA A 92 -9.00 12.33 30.29
CA ALA A 92 -9.97 12.42 29.20
C ALA A 92 -9.33 12.15 27.81
N GLN A 93 -8.12 12.68 27.56
CA GLN A 93 -7.37 12.40 26.33
C GLN A 93 -7.06 10.90 26.19
N LEU A 94 -6.59 10.25 27.27
CA LEU A 94 -6.30 8.82 27.27
C LEU A 94 -7.58 7.99 27.02
N ALA A 95 -8.69 8.37 27.66
CA ALA A 95 -9.97 7.71 27.44
C ALA A 95 -10.46 7.83 25.99
N ALA A 96 -10.35 9.02 25.39
CA ALA A 96 -10.68 9.24 23.98
C ALA A 96 -9.83 8.38 23.05
N ARG A 97 -8.50 8.35 23.25
CA ARG A 97 -7.57 7.52 22.46
C ARG A 97 -7.95 6.04 22.48
N LEU A 98 -8.29 5.51 23.66
CA LEU A 98 -8.66 4.10 23.83
C LEU A 98 -10.04 3.79 23.24
N ALA A 99 -10.98 4.74 23.29
CA ALA A 99 -12.31 4.59 22.71
C ALA A 99 -12.28 4.60 21.18
N ASP A 100 -11.55 5.54 20.56
CA ASP A 100 -11.48 5.68 19.10
C ASP A 100 -10.90 4.41 18.44
N ALA A 101 -9.89 3.80 19.06
CA ALA A 101 -9.29 2.56 18.58
C ALA A 101 -10.24 1.34 18.61
N ALA A 102 -11.24 1.34 19.50
CA ALA A 102 -12.22 0.26 19.58
C ALA A 102 -13.21 0.28 18.40
N TYR A 103 -13.36 1.42 17.73
CA TYR A 103 -14.22 1.57 16.54
C TYR A 103 -13.53 1.20 15.23
N ASP A 104 -12.19 1.17 15.21
CA ASP A 104 -11.37 0.95 14.02
C ASP A 104 -11.17 -0.55 13.69
N VAL A 105 -11.99 -1.44 14.26
CA VAL A 105 -11.95 -2.88 13.99
C VAL A 105 -12.60 -3.17 12.64
N GLY A 106 -11.84 -2.96 11.56
CA GLY A 106 -11.89 -3.76 10.34
C GLY A 106 -13.15 -3.67 9.46
N THR A 107 -13.68 -2.49 9.19
CA THR A 107 -14.78 -2.33 8.22
C THR A 107 -14.33 -2.43 6.76
N ASP A 108 -13.06 -2.18 6.45
CA ASP A 108 -12.52 -2.20 5.08
C ASP A 108 -11.62 -3.41 4.85
N GLY A 109 -12.24 -4.58 4.62
CA GLY A 109 -11.49 -5.78 4.23
C GLY A 109 -11.00 -5.69 2.77
N PRO A 110 -9.84 -6.26 2.43
CA PRO A 110 -9.31 -6.25 1.06
C PRO A 110 -10.14 -7.08 0.05
N GLY A 111 -11.24 -7.71 0.48
CA GLY A 111 -11.96 -8.71 -0.32
C GLY A 111 -11.17 -10.01 -0.52
N LEU A 112 -10.07 -10.20 0.20
CA LEU A 112 -9.21 -11.39 0.13
C LEU A 112 -9.47 -12.30 1.34
N THR A 113 -9.90 -13.55 1.07
CA THR A 113 -10.17 -14.54 2.12
C THR A 113 -8.93 -14.81 2.97
N GLY A 114 -9.08 -14.73 4.30
CA GLY A 114 -8.00 -14.99 5.26
C GLY A 114 -7.06 -13.81 5.49
N PHE A 115 -7.33 -12.65 4.90
CA PHE A 115 -6.55 -11.43 5.09
C PHE A 115 -7.40 -10.28 5.62
N ALA A 116 -6.81 -9.48 6.49
CA ALA A 116 -7.37 -8.27 7.05
C ALA A 116 -6.52 -7.05 6.68
N ALA A 117 -7.12 -5.86 6.73
CA ALA A 117 -6.38 -4.62 6.61
C ALA A 117 -5.33 -4.49 7.74
N PRO A 118 -4.17 -3.86 7.48
CA PRO A 118 -3.28 -3.47 8.55
C PRO A 118 -3.99 -2.47 9.49
N PRO A 119 -3.72 -2.55 10.81
CA PRO A 119 -4.32 -1.63 11.77
C PRO A 119 -3.87 -0.20 11.49
N HIS A 120 -4.70 0.80 11.82
CA HIS A 120 -4.22 2.18 11.83
C HIS A 120 -3.19 2.39 12.95
N PRO A 121 -2.27 3.35 12.77
CA PRO A 121 -1.27 3.68 13.80
C PRO A 121 -1.92 4.07 15.14
N ASP A 122 -3.03 4.78 15.12
CA ASP A 122 -3.75 5.17 16.34
C ASP A 122 -4.30 3.96 17.11
N ALA A 123 -4.84 2.96 16.39
CA ALA A 123 -5.29 1.71 17.00
C ALA A 123 -4.13 0.89 17.59
N ALA A 124 -2.97 0.91 16.92
CA ALA A 124 -1.76 0.29 17.44
C ALA A 124 -1.26 0.97 18.72
N ILE A 125 -1.24 2.31 18.76
CA ILE A 125 -0.88 3.08 19.95
C ILE A 125 -1.83 2.75 21.10
N ALA A 126 -3.15 2.81 20.86
CA ALA A 126 -4.14 2.47 21.89
C ALA A 126 -3.97 1.04 22.43
N THR A 127 -3.64 0.07 21.55
CA THR A 127 -3.35 -1.31 21.96
C THR A 127 -2.12 -1.39 22.87
N ILE A 128 -1.06 -0.64 22.55
CA ILE A 128 0.15 -0.56 23.39
C ILE A 128 -0.21 0.02 24.77
N LEU A 129 -0.95 1.12 24.81
CA LEU A 129 -1.37 1.78 26.05
C LEU A 129 -2.26 0.87 26.90
N ALA A 130 -3.28 0.24 26.30
CA ALA A 130 -4.17 -0.70 26.98
C ALA A 130 -3.41 -1.89 27.58
N ARG A 131 -2.41 -2.41 26.86
CA ARG A 131 -1.56 -3.51 27.37
C ARG A 131 -0.74 -3.10 28.58
N ILE A 132 -0.19 -1.88 28.59
CA ILE A 132 0.54 -1.35 29.74
C ILE A 132 -0.41 -1.13 30.93
N MET A 133 -1.60 -0.57 30.70
CA MET A 133 -2.64 -0.43 31.73
C MET A 133 -3.04 -1.77 32.34
N GLY A 134 -3.26 -2.79 31.50
CA GLY A 134 -3.57 -4.14 31.94
C GLY A 134 -2.46 -4.75 32.81
N ASN A 135 -1.19 -4.53 32.46
CA ASN A 135 -0.05 -4.95 33.29
C ASN A 135 0.00 -4.24 34.66
N TRP A 136 -0.55 -3.04 34.77
CA TRP A 136 -0.73 -2.32 36.03
C TRP A 136 -2.01 -2.68 36.79
N GLY A 137 -2.83 -3.58 36.24
CA GLY A 137 -4.10 -4.01 36.84
C GLY A 137 -5.24 -2.99 36.67
N ALA A 138 -5.13 -2.05 35.73
CA ALA A 138 -6.17 -1.06 35.43
C ALA A 138 -6.91 -1.43 34.14
N ALA A 139 -8.23 -1.59 34.24
CA ALA A 139 -9.10 -1.83 33.09
C ALA A 139 -9.54 -0.54 32.40
N GLU A 140 -9.63 0.56 33.16
CA GLU A 140 -10.11 1.87 32.70
C GLU A 140 -9.14 2.98 33.12
N PRO A 141 -9.05 4.09 32.36
CA PRO A 141 -8.20 5.21 32.70
C PRO A 141 -8.43 5.74 34.11
N GLU A 142 -9.67 5.71 34.62
CA GLU A 142 -10.11 6.16 35.95
C GLU A 142 -9.42 5.42 37.09
N ALA A 143 -9.04 4.15 36.89
CA ALA A 143 -8.36 3.35 37.90
C ALA A 143 -6.87 3.69 38.06
N LEU A 144 -6.30 4.50 37.15
CA LEU A 144 -4.89 4.88 37.17
C LEU A 144 -4.61 6.02 38.16
N SER A 145 -3.43 5.97 38.79
CA SER A 145 -2.88 7.14 39.49
C SER A 145 -2.50 8.25 38.50
N ASP A 146 -2.47 9.51 38.95
CA ASP A 146 -2.09 10.64 38.09
C ASP A 146 -0.68 10.51 37.50
N ALA A 147 0.22 9.82 38.22
CA ALA A 147 1.55 9.50 37.73
C ALA A 147 1.52 8.48 36.59
N GLN A 148 0.66 7.46 36.66
CA GLN A 148 0.48 6.48 35.58
C GLN A 148 -0.21 7.11 34.36
N VAL A 149 -1.19 7.99 34.59
CA VAL A 149 -1.82 8.76 33.49
C VAL A 149 -0.79 9.62 32.78
N LEU A 150 0.06 10.34 33.53
CA LEU A 150 1.14 11.13 32.96
C LEU A 150 2.13 10.28 32.15
N ASP A 151 2.55 9.12 32.67
CA ASP A 151 3.44 8.20 31.98
C ASP A 151 2.86 7.76 30.62
N LEU A 152 1.56 7.42 30.57
CA LEU A 152 0.88 7.00 29.34
C LEU A 152 0.66 8.14 28.35
N VAL A 153 0.34 9.35 28.82
CA VAL A 153 0.18 10.52 27.93
C VAL A 153 1.52 10.91 27.29
N LEU A 154 2.62 10.85 28.05
CA LEU A 154 3.94 11.09 27.46
C LEU A 154 4.36 9.98 26.50
N LEU A 155 3.92 8.73 26.74
CA LEU A 155 4.15 7.64 25.80
C LEU A 155 3.33 7.82 24.52
N ASP A 156 2.04 8.15 24.61
CA ASP A 156 1.19 8.48 23.45
C ASP A 156 1.83 9.58 22.60
N ARG A 157 2.26 10.68 23.25
CA ARG A 157 2.96 11.78 22.58
C ARG A 157 4.25 11.33 21.90
N LEU A 158 5.04 10.46 22.53
CA LEU A 158 6.26 9.91 21.93
C LEU A 158 5.93 9.05 20.71
N LEU A 159 4.93 8.17 20.81
CA LEU A 159 4.57 7.24 19.75
C LEU A 159 3.94 7.93 18.53
N SER A 160 3.28 9.08 18.72
CA SER A 160 2.73 9.89 17.63
C SER A 160 3.69 10.96 17.08
N ALA A 161 4.88 11.13 17.67
CA ALA A 161 5.80 12.20 17.30
C ALA A 161 6.64 11.89 16.06
N SER A 162 7.20 12.94 15.45
CA SER A 162 8.28 12.79 14.46
C SER A 162 9.52 12.15 15.09
N ALA A 163 10.38 11.48 14.30
CA ALA A 163 11.59 10.82 14.80
C ALA A 163 12.49 11.72 15.67
N THR A 164 12.68 13.00 15.30
CA THR A 164 13.47 13.96 16.08
C THR A 164 12.84 14.27 17.44
N GLN A 165 11.52 14.44 17.49
CA GLN A 165 10.78 14.70 18.72
C GLN A 165 10.70 13.45 19.60
N ALA A 166 10.48 12.27 19.01
CA ALA A 166 10.50 10.99 19.71
C ALA A 166 11.86 10.73 20.38
N GLY A 167 12.98 11.03 19.69
CA GLY A 167 14.32 10.97 20.26
C GLY A 167 14.47 11.86 21.49
N SER A 168 13.97 13.09 21.44
CA SER A 168 14.01 14.02 22.57
C SER A 168 13.16 13.54 23.75
N LEU A 169 11.92 13.10 23.49
CA LEU A 169 11.00 12.59 24.50
C LEU A 169 11.49 11.29 25.16
N SER A 170 12.21 10.44 24.41
CA SER A 170 12.70 9.14 24.91
C SER A 170 13.59 9.28 26.14
N THR A 171 14.30 10.40 26.29
CA THR A 171 15.20 10.69 27.42
C THR A 171 14.47 10.79 28.77
N LEU A 172 13.15 11.00 28.75
CA LEU A 172 12.31 11.05 29.95
C LEU A 172 12.00 9.65 30.51
N PHE A 173 12.13 8.61 29.67
CA PHE A 173 11.74 7.24 29.98
C PHE A 173 12.86 6.46 30.65
N GLY A 174 12.46 5.50 31.49
CA GLY A 174 13.34 4.56 32.18
C GLY A 174 14.20 3.71 31.25
N ASN A 175 13.68 3.45 30.05
CA ASN A 175 14.30 2.62 29.01
C ASN A 175 14.09 3.29 27.64
N PRO A 176 14.91 4.29 27.29
CA PRO A 176 14.77 5.05 26.04
C PRO A 176 14.77 4.17 24.79
N GLU A 177 15.65 3.17 24.76
CA GLU A 177 15.77 2.24 23.61
C GLU A 177 14.47 1.50 23.33
N LYS A 178 13.79 0.98 24.37
CA LYS A 178 12.55 0.22 24.21
C LYS A 178 11.38 1.08 23.74
N VAL A 179 11.28 2.33 24.20
CA VAL A 179 10.21 3.23 23.74
C VAL A 179 10.46 3.71 22.31
N LEU A 180 11.72 3.85 21.89
CA LEU A 180 12.08 4.12 20.50
C LEU A 180 11.82 2.91 19.59
N GLU A 181 12.02 1.69 20.07
CA GLU A 181 11.63 0.48 19.35
C GLU A 181 10.11 0.41 19.11
N LEU A 182 9.31 0.75 20.13
CA LEU A 182 7.85 0.87 19.99
C LEU A 182 7.45 1.96 18.99
N HIS A 183 8.11 3.12 19.03
CA HIS A 183 7.88 4.20 18.06
C HIS A 183 8.18 3.73 16.63
N ALA A 184 9.34 3.12 16.40
CA ALA A 184 9.71 2.57 15.09
C ALA A 184 8.70 1.52 14.59
N ARG A 185 8.14 0.72 15.50
CA ARG A 185 7.08 -0.26 15.16
C ARG A 185 5.77 0.42 14.76
N VAL A 186 5.37 1.49 15.44
CA VAL A 186 4.21 2.30 15.05
C VAL A 186 4.43 2.96 13.69
N GLU A 187 5.62 3.49 13.42
CA GLU A 187 5.95 4.02 12.09
C GLU A 187 5.89 2.95 11.00
N GLU A 188 6.32 1.72 11.28
CA GLU A 188 6.19 0.60 10.33
C GLU A 188 4.71 0.28 10.04
N ILE A 189 3.86 0.28 11.06
CA ILE A 189 2.41 0.09 10.92
C ILE A 189 1.82 1.21 10.07
N ALA A 190 2.18 2.47 10.34
CA ALA A 190 1.74 3.62 9.54
C ALA A 190 2.14 3.45 8.06
N ARG A 191 3.41 3.10 7.77
CA ARG A 191 3.88 2.87 6.39
C ARG A 191 3.10 1.76 5.69
N LYS A 192 2.82 0.66 6.39
CA LYS A 192 2.02 -0.46 5.86
C LYS A 192 0.57 -0.03 5.58
N ARG A 193 -0.03 0.71 6.50
CA ARG A 193 -1.39 1.25 6.35
C ARG A 193 -1.49 2.20 5.18
N ASP A 194 -0.57 3.15 5.06
CA ASP A 194 -0.55 4.11 3.96
C ASP A 194 -0.43 3.41 2.60
N LEU A 195 0.40 2.35 2.51
CA LEU A 195 0.53 1.56 1.28
C LEU A 195 -0.74 0.77 0.97
N PHE A 196 -1.36 0.16 2.00
CA PHE A 196 -2.65 -0.52 1.87
C PHE A 196 -3.72 0.44 1.35
N ASP A 197 -3.88 1.62 1.95
CA ASP A 197 -4.89 2.60 1.56
C ASP A 197 -4.71 3.06 0.10
N ARG A 198 -3.46 3.29 -0.34
CA ARG A 198 -3.17 3.58 -1.75
C ARG A 198 -3.58 2.44 -2.68
N GLN A 199 -3.31 1.19 -2.30
CA GLN A 199 -3.70 0.01 -3.08
C GLN A 199 -5.23 -0.16 -3.13
N SER A 200 -5.92 0.10 -2.02
CA SER A 200 -7.39 0.12 -1.96
C SER A 200 -7.98 1.22 -2.85
N GLU A 201 -7.40 2.43 -2.85
CA GLU A 201 -7.81 3.52 -3.72
C GLU A 201 -7.63 3.19 -5.20
N ALA A 202 -6.49 2.58 -5.56
CA ALA A 202 -6.20 2.12 -6.93
C ALA A 202 -7.19 1.03 -7.40
N LEU A 203 -7.46 0.03 -6.56
CA LEU A 203 -8.46 -1.00 -6.84
C LEU A 203 -9.85 -0.38 -7.02
N GLY A 204 -10.25 0.52 -6.12
CA GLY A 204 -11.53 1.21 -6.22
C GLY A 204 -11.66 2.05 -7.49
N ALA A 205 -10.58 2.72 -7.92
CA ALA A 205 -10.55 3.45 -9.19
C ALA A 205 -10.70 2.51 -10.39
N ALA A 206 -9.96 1.39 -10.41
CA ALA A 206 -10.07 0.39 -11.46
C ALA A 206 -11.49 -0.21 -11.53
N GLN A 207 -12.13 -0.49 -10.38
CA GLN A 207 -13.51 -0.97 -10.32
C GLN A 207 -14.50 0.05 -10.88
N ARG A 208 -14.31 1.35 -10.59
CA ARG A 208 -15.12 2.42 -11.19
C ARG A 208 -14.93 2.51 -12.70
N VAL A 209 -13.70 2.38 -13.20
CA VAL A 209 -13.41 2.36 -14.64
C VAL A 209 -14.10 1.17 -15.30
N TRP A 210 -13.97 -0.04 -14.74
CA TRP A 210 -14.66 -1.23 -15.22
C TRP A 210 -16.18 -1.04 -15.27
N ALA A 211 -16.78 -0.51 -14.20
CA ALA A 211 -18.22 -0.27 -14.14
C ALA A 211 -18.71 0.71 -15.23
N ARG A 212 -17.97 1.80 -15.49
CA ARG A 212 -18.26 2.75 -16.57
C ARG A 212 -18.17 2.09 -17.95
N GLN A 213 -17.13 1.28 -18.19
CA GLN A 213 -16.95 0.56 -19.44
C GLN A 213 -18.11 -0.41 -19.71
N GLN A 214 -18.58 -1.12 -18.68
CA GLN A 214 -19.73 -2.02 -18.76
C GLN A 214 -21.04 -1.28 -19.04
N ALA A 215 -21.15 -0.01 -18.63
CA ALA A 215 -22.27 0.87 -18.96
C ALA A 215 -22.20 1.48 -20.37
N GLY A 216 -21.18 1.13 -21.17
CA GLY A 216 -21.00 1.60 -22.54
C GLY A 216 -20.15 2.87 -22.68
N ASP A 217 -19.65 3.42 -21.57
CA ASP A 217 -18.72 4.54 -21.59
C ASP A 217 -17.28 4.04 -21.86
N ARG A 218 -16.95 3.88 -23.15
CA ARG A 218 -15.63 3.42 -23.60
C ARG A 218 -14.71 4.60 -23.92
N PRO A 219 -13.41 4.51 -23.57
CA PRO A 219 -12.44 5.53 -23.93
C PRO A 219 -12.21 5.54 -25.45
N THR A 220 -11.83 6.71 -25.97
CA THR A 220 -11.50 6.92 -27.39
C THR A 220 -10.08 6.47 -27.72
N ASP A 221 -9.18 6.55 -26.76
CA ASP A 221 -7.76 6.31 -26.88
C ASP A 221 -7.15 5.97 -25.49
N PRO A 222 -5.92 5.42 -25.44
CA PRO A 222 -5.29 5.04 -24.18
C PRO A 222 -5.05 6.20 -23.19
N VAL A 223 -4.77 7.41 -23.67
CA VAL A 223 -4.57 8.58 -22.80
C VAL A 223 -5.89 9.00 -22.13
N ALA A 224 -6.97 9.05 -22.90
CA ALA A 224 -8.32 9.29 -22.39
C ALA A 224 -8.76 8.20 -21.40
N ALA A 225 -8.32 6.96 -21.60
CA ALA A 225 -8.55 5.88 -20.65
C ALA A 225 -7.81 6.10 -19.33
N LEU A 226 -6.52 6.45 -19.39
CA LEU A 226 -5.70 6.76 -18.20
C LEU A 226 -6.25 7.96 -17.42
N ALA A 227 -6.71 9.00 -18.12
CA ALA A 227 -7.31 10.18 -17.52
C ALA A 227 -8.63 9.89 -16.75
N ARG A 228 -9.30 8.75 -17.04
CA ARG A 228 -10.51 8.32 -16.31
C ARG A 228 -10.20 7.62 -14.99
N VAL A 229 -8.96 7.18 -14.79
CA VAL A 229 -8.49 6.60 -13.53
C VAL A 229 -8.29 7.76 -12.55
N ASP A 230 -9.25 7.93 -11.63
CA ASP A 230 -9.34 9.10 -10.74
C ASP A 230 -8.40 9.02 -9.52
N ARG A 231 -7.66 7.91 -9.35
CA ARG A 231 -6.64 7.74 -8.33
C ARG A 231 -5.35 7.22 -8.95
N PRO A 232 -4.17 7.71 -8.53
CA PRO A 232 -2.91 7.23 -9.07
C PRO A 232 -2.67 5.75 -8.77
N ASP A 233 -2.21 5.01 -9.78
CA ASP A 233 -1.81 3.62 -9.65
C ASP A 233 -0.40 3.44 -10.22
N ALA A 234 0.59 3.29 -9.33
CA ALA A 234 2.00 3.19 -9.70
C ALA A 234 2.29 1.95 -10.56
N ASP A 235 1.62 0.83 -10.29
CA ASP A 235 1.80 -0.40 -11.08
C ASP A 235 1.18 -0.27 -12.47
N LEU A 236 0.04 0.42 -12.59
CA LEU A 236 -0.57 0.69 -13.90
C LEU A 236 0.33 1.58 -14.75
N TYR A 237 0.86 2.66 -14.17
CA TYR A 237 1.80 3.53 -14.88
C TYR A 237 3.06 2.76 -15.29
N HIS A 238 3.56 1.89 -14.42
CA HIS A 238 4.68 1.02 -14.75
C HIS A 238 4.35 0.04 -15.88
N HIS A 239 3.19 -0.62 -15.83
CA HIS A 239 2.72 -1.54 -16.87
C HIS A 239 2.65 -0.86 -18.24
N VAL A 240 2.09 0.34 -18.31
CA VAL A 240 2.03 1.13 -19.55
C VAL A 240 3.43 1.45 -20.06
N VAL A 241 4.31 1.97 -19.20
CA VAL A 241 5.68 2.33 -19.60
C VAL A 241 6.53 1.11 -19.96
N ALA A 242 6.42 0.01 -19.23
CA ALA A 242 7.20 -1.20 -19.47
C ALA A 242 6.67 -1.99 -20.69
N GLY A 243 5.38 -1.87 -21.00
CA GLY A 243 4.75 -2.64 -22.06
C GLY A 243 4.56 -1.91 -23.39
N HIS A 244 4.66 -0.57 -23.43
CA HIS A 244 4.35 0.17 -24.66
C HIS A 244 5.25 -0.22 -25.83
N ASP A 245 4.64 -0.29 -27.01
CA ASP A 245 5.33 -0.29 -28.29
C ASP A 245 5.76 1.15 -28.65
N PRO A 246 7.07 1.45 -28.79
CA PRO A 246 7.53 2.79 -29.16
C PRO A 246 7.18 3.18 -30.60
N ASP A 247 6.84 2.22 -31.47
CA ASP A 247 6.44 2.47 -32.86
C ASP A 247 4.92 2.72 -32.99
N ASP A 248 4.13 2.46 -31.95
CA ASP A 248 2.71 2.81 -31.85
C ASP A 248 2.55 4.21 -31.21
N PRO A 249 2.12 5.24 -31.96
CA PRO A 249 2.00 6.60 -31.44
C PRO A 249 1.07 6.72 -30.24
N ALA A 250 -0.03 5.96 -30.21
CA ALA A 250 -1.02 6.04 -29.13
C ALA A 250 -0.45 5.45 -27.83
N GLN A 251 0.33 4.38 -27.93
CA GLN A 251 1.00 3.79 -26.77
C GLN A 251 2.19 4.64 -26.31
N ALA A 252 2.97 5.22 -27.23
CA ALA A 252 4.06 6.13 -26.91
C ALA A 252 3.56 7.39 -26.19
N GLU A 253 2.43 7.95 -26.62
CA GLU A 253 1.78 9.09 -25.96
C GLU A 253 1.28 8.71 -24.56
N ALA A 254 0.64 7.54 -24.41
CA ALA A 254 0.21 7.03 -23.10
C ALA A 254 1.38 6.79 -22.14
N ALA A 255 2.50 6.26 -22.62
CA ALA A 255 3.71 6.09 -21.82
C ALA A 255 4.29 7.45 -21.37
N GLN A 256 4.31 8.45 -22.27
CA GLN A 256 4.72 9.80 -21.92
C GLN A 256 3.79 10.45 -20.90
N TRP A 257 2.47 10.27 -21.04
CA TRP A 257 1.47 10.74 -20.09
C TRP A 257 1.72 10.16 -18.69
N CYS A 258 1.97 8.85 -18.60
CA CYS A 258 2.31 8.18 -17.34
C CYS A 258 3.59 8.75 -16.73
N ALA A 259 4.64 8.96 -17.52
CA ALA A 259 5.89 9.52 -17.03
C ALA A 259 5.78 10.98 -16.59
N LEU A 260 4.90 11.78 -17.22
CA LEU A 260 4.61 13.17 -16.83
C LEU A 260 3.82 13.29 -15.53
N HIS A 261 3.16 12.21 -15.10
CA HIS A 261 2.31 12.25 -13.92
C HIS A 261 3.16 12.36 -12.64
N PRO A 262 2.93 13.37 -11.76
CA PRO A 262 3.76 13.58 -10.56
C PRO A 262 3.78 12.40 -9.58
N ALA A 263 2.74 11.58 -9.60
CA ALA A 263 2.61 10.39 -8.77
C ALA A 263 3.26 9.13 -9.37
N ALA A 264 3.92 9.25 -10.54
CA ALA A 264 4.70 8.16 -11.11
C ALA A 264 5.87 7.77 -10.19
N ASP A 265 6.17 6.48 -10.15
CA ASP A 265 7.32 5.98 -9.41
C ASP A 265 8.63 6.37 -10.13
N ARG A 266 9.70 6.65 -9.37
CA ARG A 266 11.01 6.97 -9.95
C ARG A 266 11.53 5.86 -10.85
N ALA A 267 11.29 4.59 -10.53
CA ALA A 267 11.68 3.47 -11.38
C ALA A 267 10.94 3.51 -12.73
N THR A 268 9.64 3.82 -12.71
CA THR A 268 8.83 3.96 -13.92
C THR A 268 9.35 5.08 -14.84
N VAL A 269 9.68 6.24 -14.27
CA VAL A 269 10.22 7.37 -15.06
C VAL A 269 11.60 7.05 -15.63
N ALA A 270 12.46 6.39 -14.85
CA ALA A 270 13.77 5.96 -15.31
C ALA A 270 13.68 4.95 -16.46
N LEU A 271 12.76 3.99 -16.36
CA LEU A 271 12.50 3.03 -17.41
C LEU A 271 11.98 3.70 -18.69
N TYR A 272 11.07 4.67 -18.56
CA TYR A 272 10.59 5.46 -19.70
C TYR A 272 11.74 6.17 -20.42
N LEU A 273 12.58 6.89 -19.67
CA LEU A 273 13.71 7.64 -20.24
C LEU A 273 14.75 6.71 -20.89
N ALA A 274 15.04 5.55 -20.30
CA ALA A 274 15.94 4.56 -20.88
C ALA A 274 15.37 3.99 -22.19
N ARG A 275 14.13 3.50 -22.19
CA ARG A 275 13.50 2.89 -23.38
C ARG A 275 13.32 3.88 -24.53
N THR A 276 12.92 5.11 -24.23
CA THR A 276 12.75 6.14 -25.27
C THR A 276 14.08 6.51 -25.91
N ALA A 277 15.16 6.58 -25.13
CA ALA A 277 16.51 6.78 -25.66
C ALA A 277 16.99 5.59 -26.49
N GLU A 278 16.82 4.35 -26.00
CA GLU A 278 17.20 3.13 -26.74
C GLU A 278 16.43 2.98 -28.07
N ALA A 279 15.15 3.36 -28.10
CA ALA A 279 14.35 3.39 -29.31
C ALA A 279 14.69 4.58 -30.24
N GLY A 280 15.48 5.55 -29.79
CA GLY A 280 15.82 6.77 -30.53
C GLY A 280 14.60 7.67 -30.78
N LEU A 281 13.61 7.64 -29.90
CA LEU A 281 12.39 8.45 -30.01
C LEU A 281 12.68 9.96 -30.00
N PRO A 282 13.57 10.51 -29.14
CA PRO A 282 13.86 11.93 -29.15
C PRO A 282 14.42 12.41 -30.50
N ALA A 283 15.36 11.66 -31.09
CA ALA A 283 15.88 11.95 -32.42
C ALA A 283 14.82 11.82 -33.53
N ARG A 284 13.86 10.89 -33.42
CA ARG A 284 12.74 10.77 -34.37
C ARG A 284 11.81 11.98 -34.27
N ALA A 285 11.37 12.31 -33.06
CA ALA A 285 10.53 13.48 -32.79
C ALA A 285 11.18 14.78 -33.28
N ALA A 286 12.49 14.90 -33.07
CA ALA A 286 13.28 16.02 -33.58
C ALA A 286 13.29 16.11 -35.12
N ARG A 287 13.36 14.97 -35.83
CA ARG A 287 13.31 14.96 -37.30
C ARG A 287 11.92 15.27 -37.86
N SER A 288 10.87 14.89 -37.15
CA SER A 288 9.48 15.16 -37.54
C SER A 288 8.95 16.50 -37.05
N ASP A 289 9.76 17.29 -36.33
CA ASP A 289 9.35 18.54 -35.64
C ASP A 289 8.12 18.33 -34.73
N ASP A 290 8.08 17.18 -34.03
CA ASP A 290 7.02 16.86 -33.06
C ASP A 290 7.25 17.61 -31.75
N ARG A 291 6.81 18.88 -31.73
CA ARG A 291 7.02 19.79 -30.62
C ARG A 291 6.33 19.35 -29.34
N ASP A 292 5.13 18.80 -29.44
CA ASP A 292 4.36 18.39 -28.27
C ASP A 292 5.07 17.26 -27.53
N TRP A 293 5.60 16.27 -28.25
CA TRP A 293 6.38 15.19 -27.65
C TRP A 293 7.70 15.71 -27.04
N LEU A 294 8.43 16.58 -27.76
CA LEU A 294 9.71 17.14 -27.28
C LEU A 294 9.53 18.00 -26.02
N ASP A 295 8.47 18.79 -25.95
CA ASP A 295 8.14 19.60 -24.77
C ASP A 295 7.74 18.71 -23.58
N GLY A 296 6.99 17.64 -23.83
CA GLY A 296 6.69 16.60 -22.82
C GLY A 296 7.96 15.96 -22.27
N PHE A 297 8.89 15.57 -23.13
CA PHE A 297 10.18 14.99 -22.75
C PHE A 297 11.02 15.97 -21.92
N SER A 298 11.14 17.22 -22.37
CA SER A 298 11.83 18.30 -21.63
C SER A 298 11.23 18.52 -20.24
N LYS A 299 9.90 18.47 -20.12
CA LYS A 299 9.19 18.60 -18.85
C LYS A 299 9.47 17.43 -17.89
N ILE A 300 9.55 16.20 -18.39
CA ILE A 300 9.94 15.02 -17.57
C ILE A 300 11.35 15.22 -16.99
N LEU A 301 12.30 15.67 -17.80
CA LEU A 301 13.67 15.95 -17.34
C LEU A 301 13.72 17.05 -16.28
N ALA A 302 12.92 18.11 -16.45
CA ALA A 302 12.79 19.17 -15.46
C ALA A 302 12.18 18.67 -14.15
N GLN A 303 11.08 17.89 -14.22
CA GLN A 303 10.44 17.29 -13.05
C GLN A 303 11.39 16.34 -12.29
N TRP A 304 12.21 15.58 -13.01
CA TRP A 304 13.24 14.73 -12.41
C TRP A 304 14.27 15.55 -11.64
N ARG A 305 14.85 16.57 -12.29
CA ARG A 305 15.82 17.49 -11.67
C ARG A 305 15.24 18.15 -10.42
N ASP A 306 13.98 18.56 -10.48
CA ASP A 306 13.31 19.29 -9.41
C ASP A 306 12.82 18.36 -8.28
N GLY A 307 13.06 17.05 -8.38
CA GLY A 307 12.74 16.08 -7.34
C GLY A 307 11.24 15.82 -7.17
N ILE A 308 10.43 16.07 -8.22
CA ILE A 308 8.97 15.88 -8.18
C ILE A 308 8.61 14.41 -7.93
N TYR A 309 9.35 13.48 -8.55
CA TYR A 309 9.14 12.05 -8.35
C TYR A 309 9.76 11.62 -7.01
N THR A 310 8.94 11.58 -5.98
CA THR A 310 9.35 11.24 -4.60
C THR A 310 9.14 9.76 -4.25
N ARG A 311 8.33 9.04 -5.03
CA ARG A 311 8.01 7.63 -4.80
C ARG A 311 9.14 6.71 -5.27
N GLY A 312 9.40 5.66 -4.48
CA GLY A 312 10.38 4.61 -4.76
C GLY A 312 9.85 3.26 -4.25
N GLU A 313 8.60 2.97 -4.59
CA GLU A 313 7.91 1.73 -4.24
C GLU A 313 8.31 0.59 -5.17
N LEU A 314 8.65 0.89 -6.42
CA LEU A 314 8.87 -0.12 -7.46
C LEU A 314 10.36 -0.38 -7.72
N ALA A 315 10.67 -1.65 -7.96
CA ALA A 315 11.92 -2.09 -8.56
C ALA A 315 11.79 -2.17 -10.09
N LEU A 316 12.92 -2.35 -10.76
CA LEU A 316 12.98 -2.68 -12.18
C LEU A 316 13.16 -4.19 -12.38
N ASP A 317 12.63 -4.70 -13.49
CA ASP A 317 12.85 -6.07 -13.95
C ASP A 317 13.28 -6.05 -15.44
N PRO A 318 14.53 -6.40 -15.77
CA PRO A 318 15.61 -6.79 -14.85
C PRO A 318 16.13 -5.61 -13.99
N PRO A 319 16.81 -5.86 -12.85
CA PRO A 319 17.30 -4.79 -11.95
C PRO A 319 18.28 -3.81 -12.61
N ASP A 320 18.95 -4.23 -13.68
CA ASP A 320 19.91 -3.45 -14.46
C ASP A 320 19.31 -2.79 -15.71
N ALA A 321 17.99 -2.82 -15.89
CA ALA A 321 17.28 -2.38 -17.11
C ALA A 321 17.60 -0.94 -17.57
N VAL A 322 18.12 -0.08 -16.70
CA VAL A 322 18.49 1.30 -17.05
C VAL A 322 20.00 1.54 -17.05
N LEU A 323 20.82 0.66 -16.45
CA LEU A 323 22.23 0.97 -16.15
C LEU A 323 23.06 1.26 -17.41
N ALA A 324 22.74 0.61 -18.53
CA ALA A 324 23.46 0.78 -19.79
C ALA A 324 22.96 1.97 -20.64
N ALA A 325 21.79 2.55 -20.32
CA ALA A 325 21.14 3.56 -21.16
C ALA A 325 21.80 4.95 -21.09
N GLY A 326 22.73 5.17 -20.15
CA GLY A 326 23.37 6.46 -19.88
C GLY A 326 23.94 7.19 -21.09
N PRO A 327 24.89 6.59 -21.82
CA PRO A 327 25.48 7.23 -22.99
C PRO A 327 24.44 7.57 -24.08
N CYS A 328 23.46 6.68 -24.29
CA CYS A 328 22.40 6.88 -25.28
C CYS A 328 21.50 8.06 -24.91
N LEU A 329 20.98 8.07 -23.67
CA LEU A 329 20.11 9.14 -23.18
C LEU A 329 20.83 10.50 -23.20
N ALA A 330 22.10 10.56 -22.80
CA ALA A 330 22.87 11.81 -22.82
C ALA A 330 23.00 12.39 -24.24
N ALA A 331 23.25 11.54 -25.24
CA ALA A 331 23.34 11.95 -26.65
C ALA A 331 21.99 12.43 -27.19
N GLU A 332 20.90 11.72 -26.86
CA GLU A 332 19.55 12.10 -27.25
C GLU A 332 19.12 13.44 -26.62
N ILE A 333 19.42 13.68 -25.34
CA ILE A 333 19.13 14.95 -24.66
C ILE A 333 19.84 16.13 -25.35
N GLU A 334 21.10 15.94 -25.75
CA GLU A 334 21.87 16.97 -26.46
C GLU A 334 21.27 17.26 -27.84
N ALA A 335 20.87 16.22 -28.58
CA ALA A 335 20.21 16.37 -29.87
C ALA A 335 18.88 17.14 -29.75
N VAL A 336 18.06 16.82 -28.74
CA VAL A 336 16.82 17.55 -28.48
C VAL A 336 17.09 19.01 -28.13
N ALA A 337 18.10 19.29 -27.30
CA ALA A 337 18.43 20.66 -26.90
C ALA A 337 18.72 21.54 -28.13
N GLN A 338 19.47 20.99 -29.09
CA GLN A 338 19.78 21.64 -30.37
C GLN A 338 18.51 21.89 -31.21
N THR A 339 17.61 20.90 -31.32
CA THR A 339 16.36 21.05 -32.08
C THR A 339 15.38 22.05 -31.46
N LEU A 340 15.31 22.10 -30.12
CA LEU A 340 14.51 23.09 -29.41
C LEU A 340 15.14 24.49 -29.40
N GLY A 341 16.37 24.65 -29.91
CA GLY A 341 17.10 25.93 -29.87
C GLY A 341 17.49 26.36 -28.45
N THR A 342 17.57 25.40 -27.52
CA THR A 342 17.94 25.65 -26.12
C THR A 342 19.42 25.36 -25.91
N SER A 343 20.08 26.10 -25.02
CA SER A 343 21.52 25.91 -24.79
C SER A 343 21.86 24.56 -24.16
N ARG A 344 20.96 24.03 -23.32
CA ARG A 344 21.11 22.73 -22.65
C ARG A 344 19.80 22.32 -21.98
N LEU A 345 19.47 21.03 -22.05
CA LEU A 345 18.41 20.43 -21.24
C LEU A 345 18.96 19.82 -19.93
N PRO A 346 18.14 19.73 -18.87
CA PRO A 346 18.54 19.10 -17.60
C PRO A 346 18.99 17.65 -17.81
N GLN A 347 20.15 17.31 -17.24
CA GLN A 347 20.61 15.92 -17.20
C GLN A 347 19.99 15.21 -15.98
N PRO A 348 19.40 14.02 -16.14
CA PRO A 348 18.72 13.32 -15.06
C PRO A 348 19.72 12.61 -14.13
N CYS A 349 20.38 13.37 -13.26
CA CYS A 349 21.35 12.83 -12.31
C CYS A 349 20.73 11.75 -11.40
N GLY A 350 21.47 10.65 -11.17
CA GLY A 350 21.02 9.55 -10.32
C GLY A 350 19.92 8.67 -10.93
N LEU A 351 19.71 8.73 -12.26
CA LEU A 351 18.77 7.85 -12.96
C LEU A 351 19.30 6.43 -13.15
N PHE A 352 20.62 6.28 -13.34
CA PHE A 352 21.26 4.99 -13.61
C PHE A 352 21.72 4.33 -12.31
N VAL A 353 20.76 4.00 -11.45
CA VAL A 353 20.98 3.35 -10.14
C VAL A 353 20.14 2.09 -10.03
N GLU A 354 20.45 1.26 -9.03
CA GLU A 354 19.60 0.14 -8.65
C GLU A 354 18.36 0.65 -7.89
N TYR A 355 17.16 0.25 -8.34
CA TYR A 355 15.89 0.61 -7.72
C TYR A 355 15.44 -0.49 -6.76
N ARG A 356 15.56 -0.25 -5.46
CA ARG A 356 15.27 -1.21 -4.39
C ARG A 356 13.82 -1.10 -3.91
N GLY A 357 12.89 -1.48 -4.78
CA GLY A 357 11.46 -1.56 -4.48
C GLY A 357 10.91 -2.99 -4.56
N ARG A 358 9.59 -3.12 -4.51
CA ARG A 358 8.90 -4.38 -4.85
C ARG A 358 8.82 -4.54 -6.37
N VAL A 359 8.72 -5.78 -6.84
CA VAL A 359 8.45 -6.04 -8.26
C VAL A 359 7.10 -5.39 -8.64
N PRO A 360 7.03 -4.67 -9.78
CA PRO A 360 5.78 -4.11 -10.30
C PRO A 360 4.74 -5.22 -10.54
N ARG A 361 3.48 -4.93 -10.22
CA ARG A 361 2.39 -5.87 -10.51
C ARG A 361 1.94 -5.68 -11.96
N PRO A 362 1.66 -6.77 -12.69
CA PRO A 362 1.55 -6.73 -14.15
C PRO A 362 0.29 -6.04 -14.69
N ARG A 363 -0.73 -5.75 -13.87
CA ARG A 363 -2.00 -5.12 -14.29
C ARG A 363 -2.55 -5.71 -15.61
N ALA A 364 -2.51 -7.04 -15.73
CA ALA A 364 -2.75 -7.77 -16.98
C ALA A 364 -4.18 -7.60 -17.54
N ASN A 365 -5.11 -7.13 -16.72
CA ASN A 365 -6.45 -6.78 -17.13
C ASN A 365 -6.55 -5.42 -17.84
N TRP A 366 -5.47 -4.65 -17.96
CA TRP A 366 -5.41 -3.41 -18.72
C TRP A 366 -4.75 -3.66 -20.08
N ASP A 367 -5.51 -3.48 -21.16
CA ASP A 367 -5.00 -3.58 -22.53
C ASP A 367 -4.29 -2.28 -22.94
N LEU A 368 -3.04 -2.41 -23.39
CA LEU A 368 -2.21 -1.26 -23.76
C LEU A 368 -2.66 -0.60 -25.06
N ALA A 369 -3.16 -1.39 -26.02
CA ALA A 369 -3.54 -0.90 -27.33
C ALA A 369 -4.83 -0.06 -27.26
N SER A 370 -5.83 -0.53 -26.52
CA SER A 370 -7.13 0.17 -26.40
C SER A 370 -7.27 1.04 -25.16
N GLY A 371 -6.41 0.88 -24.15
CA GLY A 371 -6.61 1.45 -22.82
C GLY A 371 -7.83 0.89 -22.07
N ALA A 372 -8.49 -0.14 -22.61
CA ALA A 372 -9.67 -0.73 -22.01
C ALA A 372 -9.30 -1.84 -21.03
N MET A 373 -10.19 -2.07 -20.07
CA MET A 373 -10.07 -3.23 -19.20
C MET A 373 -10.60 -4.48 -19.91
N THR A 374 -9.84 -5.58 -19.88
CA THR A 374 -10.21 -6.87 -20.50
C THR A 374 -10.98 -7.79 -19.55
N ALA A 375 -10.85 -7.56 -18.25
CA ALA A 375 -11.52 -8.30 -17.19
C ALA A 375 -11.78 -7.41 -15.96
N VAL A 376 -12.66 -7.89 -15.08
CA VAL A 376 -12.91 -7.25 -13.77
C VAL A 376 -11.60 -7.17 -12.95
N PRO A 377 -11.32 -6.07 -12.24
CA PRO A 377 -10.18 -6.00 -11.32
C PRO A 377 -10.28 -7.03 -10.20
N ASP A 378 -9.25 -7.88 -10.08
CA ASP A 378 -9.11 -8.83 -8.98
C ASP A 378 -8.32 -8.18 -7.83
N PRO A 379 -8.84 -8.14 -6.60
CA PRO A 379 -8.09 -7.63 -5.45
C PRO A 379 -6.70 -8.21 -5.27
N ILE A 380 -6.48 -9.47 -5.66
CA ILE A 380 -5.18 -10.16 -5.51
C ILE A 380 -4.07 -9.48 -6.32
N ASP A 381 -4.43 -8.80 -7.41
CA ASP A 381 -3.49 -8.12 -8.28
C ASP A 381 -3.09 -6.75 -7.73
N TYR A 382 -3.81 -6.19 -6.75
CA TYR A 382 -3.59 -4.84 -6.24
C TYR A 382 -2.85 -4.84 -4.90
N TYR A 383 -3.17 -5.78 -4.03
CA TYR A 383 -2.62 -5.79 -2.67
C TYR A 383 -1.23 -6.42 -2.56
N ASP A 384 -0.39 -5.78 -1.74
CA ASP A 384 0.83 -6.40 -1.26
C ASP A 384 0.55 -7.32 -0.09
N ARG A 385 0.77 -8.63 -0.26
CA ARG A 385 0.57 -9.59 0.83
C ARG A 385 1.41 -9.28 2.07
N SER A 386 2.53 -8.58 1.94
CA SER A 386 3.37 -8.18 3.07
C SER A 386 2.79 -7.05 3.92
N VAL A 387 1.81 -6.31 3.41
CA VAL A 387 1.09 -5.27 4.17
C VAL A 387 -0.22 -5.75 4.77
N LEU A 388 -0.70 -6.92 4.36
CA LEU A 388 -1.92 -7.51 4.89
C LEU A 388 -1.68 -8.19 6.24
N SER A 389 -2.66 -8.10 7.12
CA SER A 389 -2.73 -8.85 8.37
C SER A 389 -3.36 -10.22 8.10
N ILE A 390 -2.96 -11.25 8.85
CA ILE A 390 -3.69 -12.53 8.86
C ILE A 390 -4.97 -12.31 9.66
N ALA A 391 -6.12 -12.67 9.07
CA ALA A 391 -7.44 -12.50 9.67
C ALA A 391 -7.75 -13.52 10.77
#